data_AF-A0A9P5QQ36-F1
#
_entry.id   AF-A0A9P5QQ36-F1
#
_cell.length_a   1.000
_cell.length_b   1.000
_cell.length_c   1.000
_cell.angle_alpha   90.00
_cell.angle_beta   90.00
_cell.angle_gamma   90.00
#
_symmetry.space_group_name_H-M   'P 1'
#
loop_
_entity.id
_entity.type
_entity.pdbx_description
1 polymer ?
#
loop_
_entity_poly.entity_id
_entity_poly.type
_entity_poly.pdbx_seq_one_letter_code
_entity_poly.pdbx_strand_id
1 'polypeptide(L)' 'MMTSGEAVKYSSSFDAFKQIVSKEGYKSLFKGAGANVLRAIAGAGVLSGYDQLQVIFFGKAYSGGSG' A
#
# COMPACT_ATOMS: atom_id res chain seq x y z
N MET A 1 6.30 16.05 -5.38
CA MET A 1 5.90 17.47 -5.21
C MET A 1 4.90 17.53 -4.08
N MET A 2 5.29 18.08 -2.91
CA MET A 2 4.37 18.52 -1.87
C MET A 2 4.29 20.05 -2.04
N THR A 3 3.16 20.56 -2.53
CA THR A 3 2.98 22.00 -2.70
C THR A 3 2.95 22.66 -1.31
N SER A 4 4.03 23.35 -0.94
CA SER A 4 4.21 23.95 0.39
C SER A 4 3.50 25.31 0.53
N GLY A 5 2.37 25.51 -0.19
CA GLY A 5 1.64 26.79 -0.23
C GLY A 5 0.12 26.69 -0.29
N GLU A 6 -0.47 25.49 -0.22
CA GLU A 6 -1.93 25.36 -0.09
C GLU A 6 -2.36 25.55 1.37
N ALA A 7 -3.43 26.32 1.60
CA ALA A 7 -4.09 26.42 2.90
C ALA A 7 -4.43 25.03 3.44
N VAL A 8 -4.34 24.82 4.76
CA VAL A 8 -4.63 23.55 5.43
C VAL A 8 -6.03 23.07 5.01
N LYS A 9 -6.06 22.09 4.09
CA LYS A 9 -7.28 21.64 3.41
C LYS A 9 -8.18 20.82 4.33
N TYR A 10 -7.58 20.21 5.35
CA TYR A 10 -8.24 19.40 6.37
C TYR A 10 -7.62 19.67 7.74
N SER A 11 -8.45 19.92 8.74
CA SER A 11 -8.00 20.26 10.10
C SER A 11 -7.65 19.02 10.93
N SER A 12 -8.26 17.88 10.61
CA SER A 12 -7.99 16.58 11.25
C SER A 12 -8.34 15.42 10.31
N SER A 13 -7.91 14.19 10.65
CA SER A 13 -8.26 12.99 9.87
C SER A 13 -9.78 12.73 9.83
N PHE A 14 -10.50 13.07 10.91
CA PHE A 14 -11.95 12.95 10.95
C PHE A 14 -12.63 14.01 10.07
N ASP A 15 -12.13 15.23 10.08
CA ASP A 15 -12.57 16.29 9.17
C ASP A 15 -12.31 15.90 7.70
N ALA A 16 -11.14 15.36 7.38
CA ALA A 16 -10.83 14.84 6.05
C ALA A 16 -11.80 13.73 5.62
N PHE A 17 -12.02 12.73 6.48
CA PHE A 17 -12.96 11.65 6.21
C PHE A 17 -14.38 12.18 5.94
N LYS A 18 -14.90 13.05 6.81
CA LYS A 18 -16.23 13.63 6.66
C LYS A 18 -16.35 14.45 5.38
N GLN A 19 -15.36 15.28 5.08
CA GLN A 19 -15.37 16.10 3.87
C GLN A 19 -15.28 15.25 2.59
N ILE A 20 -14.42 14.22 2.54
CA ILE A 20 -14.28 13.34 1.38
C ILE A 20 -15.57 12.55 1.15
N VAL A 21 -16.14 11.94 2.19
CA VAL A 21 -17.39 11.18 2.08
C VAL A 21 -18.54 12.09 1.65
N SER A 22 -18.63 13.31 2.19
CA SER A 22 -19.69 14.25 1.84
C SER A 22 -19.56 14.83 0.43
N LYS A 23 -18.34 15.03 -0.10
CA LYS A 23 -18.11 15.65 -1.41
C LYS A 23 -18.03 14.64 -2.55
N GLU A 24 -17.45 13.46 -2.30
CA GLU A 24 -17.13 12.47 -3.33
C GLU A 24 -17.82 11.11 -3.11
N GLY A 25 -18.44 10.92 -1.96
CA GLY A 25 -19.09 9.66 -1.58
C GLY A 25 -18.12 8.63 -0.99
N TYR A 26 -18.69 7.64 -0.30
CA TYR A 26 -17.95 6.57 0.38
C TYR A 26 -17.06 5.74 -0.56
N LYS A 27 -17.43 5.61 -1.84
CA LYS A 27 -16.63 4.89 -2.84
C LYS A 27 -15.30 5.57 -3.13
N SER A 28 -15.19 6.88 -2.90
CA SER A 28 -13.95 7.60 -3.16
C SER A 28 -12.79 7.14 -2.27
N LEU A 29 -13.10 6.68 -1.06
CA LEU A 29 -12.11 6.13 -0.11
C LEU A 29 -11.40 4.87 -0.64
N PHE A 30 -12.05 4.13 -1.55
CA PHE A 30 -11.52 2.89 -2.12
C PHE A 30 -10.95 3.09 -3.53
N LYS A 31 -10.94 4.32 -4.06
CA LYS A 31 -10.27 4.61 -5.34
C LYS A 31 -8.80 4.24 -5.22
N GLY A 32 -8.31 3.46 -6.18
CA GLY A 32 -6.91 2.99 -6.18
C GLY A 32 -6.65 1.72 -5.37
N ALA A 33 -7.67 1.13 -4.70
CA ALA A 33 -7.52 -0.14 -4.01
C ALA A 33 -7.01 -1.26 -4.94
N GLY A 34 -7.52 -1.34 -6.17
CA GLY A 34 -7.05 -2.31 -7.17
C GLY A 34 -5.57 -2.16 -7.53
N ALA A 35 -5.06 -0.93 -7.68
CA ALA A 35 -3.64 -0.69 -7.93
C ALA A 35 -2.77 -1.12 -6.72
N ASN A 36 -3.27 -0.90 -5.50
CA ASN A 36 -2.61 -1.38 -4.28
C ASN A 36 -2.61 -2.92 -4.17
N VAL A 37 -3.69 -3.59 -4.61
CA VAL A 37 -3.73 -5.06 -4.67
C VAL A 37 -2.71 -5.59 -5.67
N LEU A 38 -2.62 -5.01 -6.87
CA LEU A 38 -1.61 -5.40 -7.86
C LEU A 38 -0.18 -5.22 -7.31
N ARG A 39 0.08 -4.10 -6.61
CA ARG A 39 1.35 -3.87 -5.92
C ARG A 39 1.64 -4.93 -4.85
N ALA A 40 0.64 -5.34 -4.08
CA ALA A 40 0.80 -6.38 -3.06
C ALA A 40 1.12 -7.74 -3.68
N ILE A 41 0.45 -8.11 -4.78
CA ILE A 41 0.73 -9.35 -5.52
C ILE A 41 2.15 -9.35 -6.07
N ALA A 42 2.59 -8.23 -6.67
CA ALA A 42 3.95 -8.10 -7.16
C ALA A 42 4.99 -8.26 -6.04
N GLY A 43 4.78 -7.61 -4.89
CA GLY A 43 5.66 -7.75 -3.72
C GLY A 43 5.72 -9.18 -3.17
N ALA A 44 4.57 -9.83 -3.06
CA ALA A 44 4.49 -11.22 -2.64
C ALA A 44 5.18 -12.18 -3.62
N GLY A 45 5.05 -11.93 -4.93
CA GLY A 45 5.73 -12.70 -5.98
C GLY A 45 7.25 -12.53 -5.96
N VAL A 46 7.75 -11.33 -5.67
CA VAL A 46 9.19 -11.10 -5.49
C VAL A 46 9.70 -11.86 -4.25
N LEU A 47 8.96 -11.82 -3.15
CA LEU A 47 9.33 -12.51 -1.91
C LEU A 47 9.35 -14.02 -2.10
N SER A 48 8.27 -14.61 -2.66
CA SER A 48 8.21 -16.05 -2.90
C SER A 48 9.20 -16.51 -3.97
N GLY A 49 9.43 -15.70 -5.01
CA GLY A 49 10.47 -15.95 -5.99
C GLY A 49 11.87 -15.95 -5.38
N TYR A 50 12.14 -15.03 -4.45
CA TYR A 50 13.39 -15.01 -3.70
C TYR A 50 13.57 -16.26 -2.84
N ASP A 51 12.53 -16.70 -2.12
CA ASP A 51 12.56 -17.94 -1.33
C ASP A 51 12.86 -19.16 -2.22
N GLN A 52 12.25 -19.27 -3.40
CA GLN A 52 12.52 -20.36 -4.35
C GLN A 52 13.96 -20.33 -4.87
N LEU A 53 14.48 -19.14 -5.20
CA LEU A 53 15.88 -18.99 -5.61
C LEU A 53 16.83 -19.41 -4.49
N GLN A 54 16.58 -19.02 -3.24
CA GLN A 54 17.42 -19.43 -2.11
C GLN A 54 17.44 -20.96 -1.92
N VAL A 55 16.29 -21.62 -2.07
CA VAL A 55 16.21 -23.09 -1.99
C VAL A 55 17.04 -23.75 -3.10
N ILE A 56 16.94 -23.25 -4.32
CA ILE A 56 17.68 -23.81 -5.47
C ILE A 56 19.19 -23.60 -5.34
N PHE A 57 19.63 -22.42 -4.91
CA PHE A 57 21.05 -22.07 -4.84
C PHE A 57 21.76 -22.54 -3.57
N PHE A 58 21.08 -22.51 -2.43
CA PHE A 58 21.71 -22.77 -1.12
C PHE A 58 21.19 -24.04 -0.43
N GLY A 59 20.24 -24.77 -1.05
CA GLY A 59 19.72 -26.04 -0.54
C GLY A 59 18.89 -25.91 0.76
N LYS A 60 18.69 -24.69 1.26
CA LYS A 60 17.95 -24.40 2.49
C LYS A 60 17.23 -23.06 2.33
N ALA A 61 15.91 -23.06 2.56
CA ALA A 61 15.15 -21.81 2.67
C ALA A 61 15.61 -21.08 3.94
N TYR A 62 16.24 -19.92 3.78
CA TYR A 62 16.48 -19.02 4.91
C TYR A 62 15.21 -18.20 5.08
N SER A 63 14.27 -18.73 5.88
CA SER A 63 13.10 -17.98 6.33
C SER A 63 13.59 -16.81 7.18
N GLY A 64 13.84 -15.67 6.53
CA GLY A 64 13.99 -14.40 7.20
C GLY A 64 12.66 -14.09 7.86
N GLY A 65 12.63 -14.18 9.18
CA GLY A 65 11.43 -14.02 9.98
C GLY A 65 10.66 -12.75 9.63
N SER A 66 9.40 -12.94 9.28
CA SER A 66 8.39 -11.89 9.27
C SER A 66 8.02 -11.58 10.72
N GLY A 67 8.53 -10.45 11.22
CA GLY A 67 7.89 -9.66 12.27
C GLY A 67 7.37 -8.38 11.65
#